data_AF-A0A950Y366-F1
#
_entry.id   AF-A0A950Y366-F1
#
_cell.length_a   1.000
_cell.length_b   1.000
_cell.length_c   1.000
_cell.angle_alpha   90.00
_cell.angle_beta   90.00
_cell.angle_gamma   90.00
#
_symmetry.space_group_name_H-M   'P 1'
#
loop_
_entity.id
_entity.type
_entity.pdbx_description
1 polymer ?
#
loop_
_entity_poly.entity_id
_entity_poly.type
_entity_poly.pdbx_seq_one_letter_code
_entity_poly.pdbx_strand_id
1 'polypeptide(L)'
;FFMKEGYMSRDYSERETKRGTSDPTYLVYTLGKLEILKLRDDYHAKMGSQFSLQQFHDQFIQQGGVPIKLIRRAMLGNDSPPL
;
A
#
# COMPACT_ATOMS: atom_id res chain seq x y z
N PHE A 1 -17.01 9.50 13.67
CA PHE A 1 -15.62 9.05 13.46
C PHE A 1 -14.80 10.10 12.72
N PHE A 2 -15.09 10.39 11.44
CA PHE A 2 -14.31 11.35 10.63
C PHE A 2 -14.05 12.73 11.27
N MET A 3 -15.04 13.33 11.93
CA MET A 3 -14.83 14.61 12.63
C MET A 3 -13.92 14.49 13.86
N LYS A 4 -14.03 13.39 14.62
CA LYS A 4 -13.35 13.22 15.91
C LYS A 4 -11.92 12.72 15.73
N GLU A 5 -11.75 11.67 14.94
CA GLU A 5 -10.46 10.99 14.76
C GLU A 5 -9.71 11.51 13.53
N GLY A 6 -10.45 11.94 12.50
CA GLY A 6 -9.88 12.51 11.27
C GLY A 6 -9.82 14.04 11.24
N TYR A 7 -10.34 14.71 12.28
CA TYR A 7 -10.38 16.18 12.41
C TYR A 7 -10.98 16.92 11.20
N MET A 8 -11.89 16.26 10.48
CA MET A 8 -12.53 16.81 9.29
C MET A 8 -13.71 17.72 9.67
N SER A 9 -14.03 18.69 8.81
CA SER A 9 -15.28 19.45 8.93
C SER A 9 -16.49 18.53 8.74
N ARG A 10 -17.67 19.01 9.17
CA ARG A 10 -18.92 18.23 9.07
C ARG A 10 -19.25 17.87 7.62
N ASP A 11 -19.13 18.82 6.69
CA ASP A 11 -19.48 18.64 5.29
C ASP A 11 -18.62 17.55 4.62
N TYR A 12 -17.30 17.55 4.84
CA TYR A 12 -16.42 16.49 4.35
C TYR A 12 -16.71 15.15 5.05
N SER A 13 -16.94 15.16 6.35
CA SER A 13 -17.24 13.93 7.11
C SER A 13 -18.50 13.23 6.62
N GLU A 14 -19.56 13.97 6.30
CA GLU A 14 -20.80 13.42 5.76
C GLU A 14 -20.60 12.86 4.34
N ARG A 15 -19.83 13.55 3.50
CA ARG A 15 -19.48 13.08 2.15
C ARG A 15 -18.70 11.76 2.19
N GLU A 16 -17.66 11.69 3.02
CA GLU A 16 -16.84 10.49 3.15
C GLU A 16 -17.59 9.32 3.77
N THR A 17 -18.50 9.59 4.72
CA THR A 17 -19.40 8.56 5.27
C THR A 17 -20.27 7.95 4.17
N LYS A 18 -20.91 8.78 3.33
CA LYS A 18 -21.75 8.32 2.21
C LYS A 18 -20.95 7.58 1.13
N ARG A 19 -19.73 8.05 0.84
CA ARG A 19 -18.83 7.36 -0.10
C ARG A 19 -18.44 5.99 0.45
N GLY A 20 -18.07 5.89 1.72
CA GLY A 20 -17.68 4.65 2.37
C GLY A 20 -18.76 3.57 2.44
N THR A 21 -20.05 3.95 2.47
CA THR A 21 -21.16 2.98 2.42
C THR A 21 -21.44 2.45 1.01
N SER A 22 -20.89 3.07 -0.02
CA SER A 22 -21.25 2.82 -1.42
C SER A 22 -20.09 2.31 -2.27
N ASP A 23 -18.86 2.69 -1.92
CA ASP A 23 -17.63 2.34 -2.62
C ASP A 23 -16.97 1.11 -1.96
N PRO A 24 -17.02 -0.08 -2.59
CA PRO A 24 -16.40 -1.28 -2.02
C PRO A 24 -14.86 -1.20 -1.99
N THR A 25 -14.27 -0.20 -2.66
CA THR A 25 -12.82 0.04 -2.71
C THR A 25 -12.37 1.15 -1.77
N TYR A 26 -13.23 1.62 -0.86
CA TYR A 26 -12.97 2.79 -0.02
C TYR A 26 -11.61 2.77 0.74
N LEU A 27 -11.13 1.57 1.11
CA LEU A 27 -9.93 1.37 1.92
C LEU A 27 -8.63 1.14 1.12
N VAL A 28 -8.67 1.15 -0.22
CA VAL A 28 -7.51 0.77 -1.06
C VAL A 28 -6.28 1.65 -0.85
N TYR A 29 -6.44 2.92 -0.50
CA TYR A 29 -5.33 3.83 -0.22
C TYR A 29 -4.45 3.32 0.94
N THR A 30 -5.08 2.97 2.05
CA THR A 30 -4.38 2.47 3.23
C THR A 30 -3.87 1.05 3.00
N LEU A 31 -4.70 0.19 2.40
CA LEU A 31 -4.33 -1.19 2.11
C LEU A 31 -3.08 -1.24 1.22
N GLY A 32 -3.09 -0.57 0.06
CA GLY A 32 -1.96 -0.54 -0.84
C GLY A 32 -0.70 0.05 -0.20
N LYS A 33 -0.83 1.11 0.62
CA LYS A 33 0.30 1.66 1.39
C LYS A 33 0.91 0.59 2.32
N LEU A 34 0.08 -0.13 3.07
CA LEU A 34 0.56 -1.15 4.00
C LEU A 34 1.24 -2.32 3.26
N GLU A 35 0.68 -2.76 2.14
CA GLU A 35 1.27 -3.81 1.30
C GLU A 35 2.64 -3.38 0.71
N ILE A 36 2.77 -2.12 0.26
CA ILE A 36 4.04 -1.57 -0.25
C ILE A 36 5.08 -1.48 0.87
N LEU A 37 4.69 -1.02 2.07
CA LEU A 37 5.59 -0.95 3.22
C LEU A 37 6.09 -2.34 3.62
N LYS A 38 5.19 -3.32 3.72
CA LYS A 38 5.57 -4.71 4.00
C LYS A 38 6.48 -5.28 2.92
N LEU A 39 6.19 -5.02 1.64
CA LEU A 39 7.06 -5.44 0.54
C LEU A 39 8.47 -4.83 0.66
N ARG A 40 8.59 -3.55 1.00
CA ARG A 40 9.90 -2.92 1.24
C ARG A 40 10.65 -3.60 2.38
N ASP A 41 9.97 -3.87 3.48
CA ASP A 41 10.60 -4.48 4.66
C ASP A 41 11.05 -5.93 4.38
N ASP A 42 10.24 -6.69 3.63
CA ASP A 42 10.60 -8.05 3.21
C ASP A 42 11.74 -8.04 2.16
N TYR A 43 11.74 -7.06 1.25
CA TYR A 43 12.84 -6.86 0.29
C TYR A 43 14.13 -6.47 1.00
N HIS A 44 14.05 -5.60 2.01
CA HIS A 44 15.17 -5.25 2.88
C HIS A 44 15.74 -6.50 3.58
N ALA A 45 14.88 -7.34 4.16
CA ALA A 45 15.31 -8.59 4.78
C ALA A 45 15.97 -9.55 3.78
N LYS A 46 15.46 -9.65 2.55
CA LYS A 46 16.04 -10.47 1.47
C LYS A 46 17.43 -9.98 1.03
N MET A 47 17.62 -8.67 0.90
CA MET A 47 18.86 -8.08 0.40
C MET A 47 19.95 -7.93 1.47
N GLY A 48 19.56 -7.85 2.75
CA GLY A 48 20.50 -7.68 3.87
C GLY A 48 21.37 -6.44 3.70
N SER A 49 22.69 -6.59 3.82
CA SER A 49 23.66 -5.50 3.68
C SER A 49 23.73 -4.89 2.28
N GLN A 50 23.16 -5.56 1.26
CA GLN A 50 23.09 -5.05 -0.11
C GLN A 50 21.85 -4.21 -0.37
N PHE A 51 20.99 -4.00 0.62
CA PHE A 51 19.79 -3.19 0.44
C PHE A 51 20.13 -1.74 0.07
N SER A 52 19.41 -1.23 -0.93
CA SER A 52 19.35 0.19 -1.26
C SER A 52 17.90 0.60 -1.46
N LEU A 53 17.48 1.67 -0.77
CA LEU A 53 16.13 2.21 -0.90
C LEU A 53 15.86 2.71 -2.33
N GLN A 54 16.88 3.27 -2.99
CA GLN A 54 16.76 3.71 -4.38
C GLN A 54 16.49 2.50 -5.30
N GLN A 55 17.29 1.44 -5.19
CA GLN A 55 17.09 0.23 -6.00
C GLN A 55 15.72 -0.40 -5.75
N PHE A 56 15.22 -0.39 -4.51
CA PHE A 56 13.85 -0.82 -4.21
C PHE A 56 12.82 0.00 -4.99
N HIS A 57 12.90 1.34 -4.95
CA HIS A 57 11.98 2.20 -5.69
C HIS A 57 12.10 2.02 -7.20
N ASP A 58 13.31 1.93 -7.73
CA ASP A 58 13.55 1.71 -9.16
C ASP A 58 12.90 0.40 -9.62
N GLN A 59 13.12 -0.70 -8.89
CA GLN A 59 12.52 -2.01 -9.19
C GLN A 59 11.00 -2.01 -9.04
N PHE A 60 10.47 -1.33 -8.02
CA PHE A 60 9.04 -1.26 -7.76
C PHE A 60 8.30 -0.47 -8.86
N ILE A 61 8.78 0.73 -9.20
CA ILE A 61 8.16 1.59 -10.22
C ILE A 61 8.26 0.96 -11.60
N GLN A 62 9.34 0.24 -11.90
CA GLN A 62 9.52 -0.49 -13.17
C GLN A 62 8.40 -1.53 -13.41
N GLN A 63 7.74 -2.04 -12.37
CA GLN A 63 6.63 -2.99 -12.53
C GLN A 63 5.35 -2.35 -13.09
N GLY A 64 5.19 -1.03 -12.98
CA GLY A 64 3.99 -0.31 -13.40
C GLY A 64 2.75 -0.55 -12.51
N GLY A 65 1.57 -0.19 -13.02
CA GLY A 65 0.30 -0.23 -12.30
C GLY A 65 -0.36 -1.60 -12.23
N VAL A 66 0.34 -2.61 -11.71
CA VAL A 66 -0.18 -3.99 -11.56
C VAL A 66 -0.45 -4.33 -10.08
N PRO A 67 -1.26 -5.36 -9.77
CA PRO A 67 -1.55 -5.75 -8.39
C PRO A 67 -0.28 -6.01 -7.55
N ILE A 68 -0.26 -5.53 -6.29
CA ILE A 68 0.92 -5.64 -5.40
C ILE A 68 1.38 -7.09 -5.22
N LYS A 69 0.47 -8.06 -5.23
CA LYS A 69 0.81 -9.49 -5.20
C LYS A 69 1.76 -9.90 -6.35
N LEU A 70 1.55 -9.38 -7.55
CA LEU A 70 2.40 -9.68 -8.71
C LEU A 70 3.76 -8.98 -8.59
N ILE A 71 3.77 -7.73 -8.13
CA ILE A 71 5.00 -6.98 -7.86
C ILE A 71 5.85 -7.70 -6.79
N ARG A 72 5.22 -8.14 -5.69
CA ARG A 72 5.88 -8.97 -4.66
C ARG A 72 6.52 -10.21 -5.23
N ARG A 73 5.78 -10.96 -6.05
CA ARG A 73 6.32 -12.18 -6.67
C ARG A 73 7.52 -11.86 -7.55
N ALA A 74 7.48 -10.80 -8.34
CA ALA A 74 8.59 -10.38 -9.19
C ALA A 74 9.83 -9.96 -8.38
N MET A 75 9.65 -9.17 -7.32
CA MET A 75 10.77 -8.63 -6.53
C MET A 75 11.32 -9.63 -5.50
N LEU A 76 10.46 -10.44 -4.87
CA LEU A 76 10.85 -11.40 -3.83
C LEU A 76 11.17 -12.79 -4.40
N GLY A 77 10.58 -13.17 -5.54
CA GLY A 77 10.77 -14.48 -6.16
C GLY A 77 10.00 -15.61 -5.47
N ASN A 78 8.94 -15.28 -4.72
CA ASN A 78 8.09 -16.25 -4.02
C ASN A 78 6.64 -15.74 -3.95
N ASP A 79 5.71 -16.60 -3.52
CA ASP A 79 4.28 -16.29 -3.42
C ASP A 79 3.84 -15.87 -1.99
N SER A 80 4.75 -15.28 -1.20
CA SER A 80 4.42 -14.78 0.13
C SER A 80 3.34 -13.67 0.09
N PRO A 81 2.41 -13.65 1.06
CA PRO A 81 1.24 -12.77 0.99
C PRO A 81 1.61 -11.28 1.14
N PRO A 82 0.84 -10.36 0.53
CA PRO A 82 1.06 -8.91 0.65
C PRO A 82 0.86 -8.33 2.05
N LEU A 83 0.06 -9.01 2.88
CA LEU A 83 -0.17 -8.76 4.30
C LEU A 83 -0.22 -10.09 5.04
#